data_AF-A0A0P9E6I4-F1
#
_entry.id   AF-A0A0P9E6I4-F1
#
_cell.length_a   1.000
_cell.length_b   1.000
_cell.length_c   1.000
_cell.angle_alpha   90.00
_cell.angle_beta   90.00
_cell.angle_gamma   90.00
#
_symmetry.space_group_name_H-M   'P 1'
#
loop_
_entity.id
_entity.type
_entity.pdbx_description
1 polymer ?
#
loop_
_entity_poly.entity_id
_entity_poly.type
_entity_poly.pdbx_seq_one_letter_code
_entity_poly.pdbx_strand_id
1 'polypeptide(L)'
;MVKTVGEAVKLGFHVEILSNCYWATCPEDAAEWLFPITEAKNVELSLSSDLYHGDSWEIEEVKNAVKAAHTLNMKVGVISAKYSDAEVPCLKEIEGAKVDFWELMYRGRTFLKLTERANKKPWHEFTKCHMKTLPVEKEFT
;
A
#
# COMPACT_ATOMS: atom_id res chain seq x y z
N MET A 1 -6.73 16.36 -5.15
CA MET A 1 -6.35 15.62 -3.92
C MET A 1 -6.52 16.50 -2.68
N VAL A 2 -5.74 17.59 -2.53
CA VAL A 2 -5.75 18.47 -1.33
C VAL A 2 -7.16 18.88 -0.88
N LYS A 3 -7.98 19.42 -1.79
CA LYS A 3 -9.39 19.80 -1.47
C LYS A 3 -10.20 18.61 -0.94
N THR A 4 -10.07 17.43 -1.55
CA THR A 4 -10.77 16.21 -1.14
C THR A 4 -10.38 15.80 0.27
N VAL A 5 -9.08 15.82 0.58
CA VAL A 5 -8.55 15.52 1.92
C VAL A 5 -9.11 16.52 2.94
N GLY A 6 -9.03 17.81 2.63
CA GLY A 6 -9.54 18.86 3.52
C GLY A 6 -11.04 18.74 3.80
N GLU A 7 -11.86 18.46 2.80
CA GLU A 7 -13.31 18.27 3.00
C GLU A 7 -13.62 16.98 3.78
N ALA A 8 -12.92 15.87 3.51
CA ALA A 8 -13.13 14.62 4.25
C ALA A 8 -12.78 14.78 5.75
N VAL A 9 -11.68 15.45 6.05
CA VAL A 9 -11.28 15.77 7.43
C VAL A 9 -12.31 16.68 8.11
N LYS A 10 -12.85 17.70 7.42
CA LYS A 10 -13.91 18.57 7.97
C LYS A 10 -15.19 17.80 8.31
N LEU A 11 -15.48 16.72 7.58
CA LEU A 11 -16.59 15.81 7.86
C LEU A 11 -16.31 14.82 9.00
N GLY A 12 -15.11 14.87 9.61
CA GLY A 12 -14.73 14.03 10.73
C GLY A 12 -14.10 12.69 10.34
N PHE A 13 -13.77 12.49 9.07
CA PHE A 13 -13.11 11.26 8.63
C PHE A 13 -11.61 11.28 8.95
N HIS A 14 -11.07 10.10 9.26
CA HIS A 14 -9.64 9.83 9.13
C HIS A 14 -9.33 9.54 7.66
N VAL A 15 -8.25 10.14 7.15
CA VAL A 15 -7.88 10.02 5.73
C VAL A 15 -6.53 9.34 5.60
N GLU A 16 -6.51 8.22 4.89
CA GLU A 16 -5.29 7.55 4.46
C GLU A 16 -5.07 7.81 2.97
N ILE A 17 -3.87 8.26 2.60
CA ILE A 17 -3.46 8.45 1.21
C ILE A 17 -2.57 7.29 0.82
N LEU A 18 -3.00 6.52 -0.18
CA LEU A 18 -2.21 5.42 -0.74
C LEU A 18 -1.51 5.88 -2.03
N SER A 19 -0.21 5.61 -2.15
CA SER A 19 0.60 6.03 -3.29
C SER A 19 1.70 5.03 -3.65
N ASN A 20 2.03 4.93 -4.95
CA ASN A 20 3.17 4.16 -5.47
C ASN A 20 4.49 4.95 -5.56
N CYS A 21 4.50 6.18 -5.06
CA CYS A 21 5.67 7.04 -4.91
C CYS A 21 6.33 7.57 -6.19
N TYR A 22 5.85 7.26 -7.41
CA TYR A 22 6.54 7.69 -8.64
C TYR A 22 6.75 9.21 -8.82
N TRP A 23 6.10 10.03 -8.00
CA TRP A 23 6.28 11.49 -7.94
C TRP A 23 7.45 11.95 -7.04
N ALA A 24 8.00 11.08 -6.22
CA ALA A 24 9.02 11.40 -5.22
C ALA A 24 10.45 11.21 -5.78
N THR A 25 10.76 11.90 -6.87
CA THR A 25 12.06 11.80 -7.57
C THR A 25 13.25 12.27 -6.73
N CYS A 26 13.02 13.20 -5.81
CA CYS A 26 13.92 13.55 -4.72
C CYS A 26 13.13 13.93 -3.46
N PRO A 27 13.76 14.03 -2.28
CA PRO A 27 13.07 14.41 -1.04
C PRO A 27 12.43 15.81 -1.12
N GLU A 28 13.05 16.76 -1.83
CA GLU A 28 12.56 18.12 -1.97
C GLU A 28 11.28 18.17 -2.81
N ASP A 29 11.28 17.52 -3.98
CA ASP A 29 10.08 17.37 -4.82
C ASP A 29 8.98 16.70 -4.01
N ALA A 30 9.33 15.65 -3.27
CA ALA A 30 8.35 14.92 -2.48
C ALA A 30 7.73 15.80 -1.38
N ALA A 31 8.54 16.63 -0.71
CA ALA A 31 8.07 17.56 0.29
C ALA A 31 7.11 18.60 -0.30
N GLU A 32 7.40 19.14 -1.49
CA GLU A 32 6.52 20.10 -2.18
C GLU A 32 5.13 19.50 -2.48
N TRP A 33 5.07 18.23 -2.89
CA TRP A 33 3.80 17.53 -3.12
C TRP A 33 3.01 17.27 -1.84
N LEU A 34 3.71 16.93 -0.74
CA LEU A 34 3.09 16.58 0.53
C LEU A 34 2.72 17.79 1.39
N PHE A 35 3.45 18.90 1.27
CA PHE A 35 3.29 20.07 2.13
C PHE A 35 1.84 20.59 2.19
N PRO A 36 1.10 20.75 1.08
CA PRO A 36 -0.29 21.20 1.13
C PRO A 36 -1.25 20.24 1.85
N ILE A 37 -0.89 18.96 1.98
CA ILE A 37 -1.70 17.95 2.67
C ILE A 37 -1.59 18.11 4.19
N THR A 38 -0.46 18.62 4.68
CA THR A 38 -0.19 18.83 6.12
C THR A 38 -1.15 19.82 6.78
N GLU A 39 -1.76 20.71 6.00
CA GLU A 39 -2.79 21.64 6.48
C GLU A 39 -4.05 20.90 6.98
N ALA A 40 -4.33 19.73 6.40
CA ALA A 40 -5.41 18.87 6.83
C ALA A 40 -4.94 17.99 8.00
N LYS A 41 -5.55 18.17 9.18
CA LYS A 41 -5.26 17.35 10.36
C LYS A 41 -5.85 15.94 10.18
N ASN A 42 -5.30 14.93 10.87
CA ASN A 42 -5.81 13.55 10.83
C ASN A 42 -5.66 12.84 9.47
N VAL A 43 -4.51 13.04 8.83
CA VAL A 43 -4.13 12.39 7.57
C VAL A 43 -2.91 11.50 7.81
N GLU A 44 -2.88 10.33 7.19
CA GLU A 44 -1.71 9.45 7.14
C GLU A 44 -1.39 9.01 5.71
N LEU A 45 -0.16 8.56 5.52
CA LEU A 45 0.39 8.16 4.23
C LEU A 45 0.73 6.68 4.25
N SER A 46 0.26 5.94 3.25
CA SER A 46 0.64 4.56 2.99
C SER A 46 1.31 4.48 1.62
N LEU A 47 2.52 3.96 1.61
CA LEU A 47 3.38 3.92 0.43
C LEU A 47 3.55 2.49 -0.05
N SER A 48 3.26 2.19 -1.31
CA SER A 48 3.42 0.83 -1.83
C SER A 48 4.84 0.61 -2.36
N SER A 49 5.50 -0.44 -1.89
CA SER A 49 6.81 -0.88 -2.38
C SER A 49 6.86 -2.40 -2.44
N ASP A 50 6.89 -2.96 -3.64
CA ASP A 50 6.99 -4.40 -3.87
C ASP A 50 7.57 -4.71 -5.25
N LEU A 51 7.90 -5.99 -5.47
CA LEU A 51 8.50 -6.48 -6.72
C LEU A 51 7.55 -6.46 -7.94
N TYR A 52 6.30 -6.01 -7.79
CA TYR A 52 5.44 -5.73 -8.95
C TYR A 52 5.66 -4.31 -9.50
N HIS A 53 6.28 -3.42 -8.72
CA HIS A 53 6.54 -2.02 -9.11
C HIS A 53 7.95 -1.79 -9.66
N GLY A 54 8.89 -2.71 -9.41
CA GLY A 54 10.28 -2.65 -9.85
C GLY A 54 11.06 -3.92 -9.47
N ASP A 55 12.38 -3.86 -9.63
CA ASP A 55 13.26 -5.02 -9.42
C ASP A 55 13.74 -5.18 -7.95
N SER A 56 13.35 -4.26 -7.07
CA SER A 56 13.73 -4.26 -5.65
C SER A 56 12.54 -4.03 -4.73
N TRP A 57 12.62 -4.57 -3.50
CA TRP A 57 11.64 -4.32 -2.43
C TRP A 57 11.59 -2.86 -2.00
N GLU A 58 12.67 -2.14 -2.24
CA GLU A 58 12.90 -0.77 -1.84
C GLU A 58 13.36 0.00 -3.06
N ILE A 59 12.57 0.99 -3.48
CA ILE A 59 12.90 1.91 -4.57
C ILE A 59 13.23 3.29 -3.98
N GLU A 60 14.05 4.05 -4.69
CA GLU A 60 14.54 5.35 -4.19
C GLU A 60 13.39 6.33 -3.96
N GLU A 61 12.35 6.26 -4.79
CA GLU A 61 11.16 7.09 -4.68
C GLU A 61 10.42 6.88 -3.36
N VAL A 62 10.33 5.63 -2.88
CA VAL A 62 9.72 5.33 -1.58
C VAL A 62 10.58 5.92 -0.45
N LYS A 63 11.91 5.84 -0.54
CA LYS A 63 12.80 6.47 0.44
C LYS A 63 12.61 7.97 0.50
N ASN A 64 12.56 8.62 -0.66
CA ASN A 64 12.37 10.06 -0.78
C ASN A 64 11.02 10.48 -0.18
N ALA A 65 9.95 9.74 -0.47
CA ALA A 65 8.63 10.00 0.09
C ALA A 65 8.60 9.81 1.62
N VAL A 66 9.24 8.77 2.16
CA VAL A 66 9.35 8.56 3.62
C VAL A 66 10.15 9.69 4.29
N LYS A 67 11.30 10.07 3.73
CA LYS A 67 12.11 11.19 4.23
C LYS A 67 11.30 12.48 4.27
N ALA A 68 10.62 12.81 3.18
CA ALA A 68 9.77 14.01 3.09
C ALA A 68 8.63 13.97 4.12
N ALA A 69 7.94 12.83 4.26
CA ALA A 69 6.87 12.67 5.25
C ALA A 69 7.38 12.86 6.68
N HIS A 70 8.57 12.33 7.02
CA HIS A 70 9.19 12.53 8.33
C HIS A 70 9.57 13.99 8.56
N THR A 71 10.16 14.68 7.57
CA THR A 71 10.46 16.12 7.66
C THR A 71 9.21 16.96 7.91
N LEU A 72 8.08 16.56 7.31
CA LEU A 72 6.77 17.21 7.48
C LEU A 72 5.99 16.73 8.71
N ASN A 73 6.58 15.86 9.54
CA ASN A 73 5.96 15.28 10.72
C ASN A 73 4.61 14.57 10.43
N MET A 74 4.51 13.93 9.26
CA MET A 74 3.36 13.13 8.85
C MET A 74 3.50 11.69 9.34
N LYS A 75 2.36 11.05 9.66
CA LYS A 75 2.33 9.61 9.90
C LYS A 75 2.46 8.88 8.57
N VAL A 76 3.45 8.00 8.45
CA VAL A 76 3.74 7.26 7.23
C VAL A 76 4.01 5.78 7.52
N GLY A 77 3.52 4.90 6.65
CA GLY A 77 3.82 3.48 6.61
C GLY A 77 4.09 3.02 5.19
N VAL A 78 4.78 1.88 5.05
CA VAL A 78 5.00 1.23 3.77
C VAL A 78 4.19 -0.06 3.73
N ILE A 79 3.57 -0.37 2.61
CA ILE A 79 2.89 -1.64 2.37
C ILE A 79 3.60 -2.39 1.25
N SER A 80 3.72 -3.71 1.42
CA SER A 80 4.36 -4.57 0.43
C SER A 80 3.52 -5.83 0.20
N ALA A 81 3.31 -6.17 -1.07
CA ALA A 81 2.63 -7.40 -1.45
C ALA A 81 3.62 -8.56 -1.58
N LYS A 82 3.19 -9.74 -1.14
CA LYS A 82 3.96 -10.97 -1.33
C LYS A 82 4.22 -11.24 -2.81
N TYR A 83 5.47 -11.57 -3.07
CA TYR A 83 5.95 -12.03 -4.35
C TYR A 83 6.47 -13.46 -4.19
N SER A 84 5.89 -14.42 -4.94
CA SER A 84 6.14 -15.85 -4.75
C SER A 84 7.58 -16.26 -5.05
N ASP A 85 8.19 -15.59 -6.03
CA ASP A 85 9.49 -15.96 -6.59
C ASP A 85 10.62 -15.09 -6.01
N ALA A 86 10.35 -14.40 -4.88
CA ALA A 86 11.33 -13.52 -4.28
C ALA A 86 12.47 -14.32 -3.65
N GLU A 87 13.69 -14.08 -4.12
CA GLU A 87 14.90 -14.69 -3.56
C GLU A 87 15.28 -14.05 -2.21
N VAL A 88 14.95 -12.77 -2.04
CA VAL A 88 15.26 -11.98 -0.85
C VAL A 88 13.97 -11.68 -0.09
N PRO A 89 13.95 -11.81 1.25
CA PRO A 89 12.78 -11.42 2.05
C PRO A 89 12.53 -9.91 1.98
N CYS A 90 11.26 -9.52 2.11
CA CYS A 90 10.87 -8.12 2.20
C CYS A 90 11.47 -7.46 3.46
N LEU A 91 11.79 -6.17 3.35
CA LEU A 91 12.28 -5.37 4.48
C LEU A 91 11.17 -5.20 5.54
N LYS A 92 11.58 -5.02 6.79
CA LYS A 92 10.66 -4.71 7.90
C LYS A 92 10.40 -3.22 8.04
N GLU A 93 11.29 -2.40 7.51
CA GLU A 93 11.30 -0.95 7.65
C GLU A 93 12.07 -0.35 6.47
N ILE A 94 11.64 0.83 6.03
CA ILE A 94 12.32 1.65 5.02
C ILE A 94 12.42 3.07 5.60
N GLU A 95 13.64 3.56 5.81
CA GLU A 95 13.90 4.94 6.26
C GLU A 95 13.14 5.38 7.53
N GLY A 96 12.89 4.48 8.49
CA GLY A 96 12.09 4.80 9.69
C GLY A 96 10.64 4.31 9.63
N ALA A 97 10.10 4.10 8.42
CA ALA A 97 8.71 3.70 8.22
C ALA A 97 8.56 2.18 8.23
N LYS A 98 7.67 1.68 9.10
CA LYS A 98 7.36 0.25 9.18
C LYS A 98 6.76 -0.25 7.87
N VAL A 99 7.22 -1.43 7.44
CA VAL A 99 6.66 -2.15 6.28
C VAL A 99 5.64 -3.18 6.78
N ASP A 100 4.39 -3.03 6.34
CA ASP A 100 3.35 -4.04 6.51
C ASP A 100 3.30 -4.96 5.28
N PHE A 101 3.51 -6.25 5.52
CA PHE A 101 3.59 -7.26 4.48
C PHE A 101 2.26 -8.03 4.35
N TRP A 102 1.74 -8.10 3.13
CA TRP A 102 0.41 -8.65 2.85
C TRP A 102 0.45 -9.83 1.87
N GLU A 103 -0.41 -10.82 2.09
CA GLU A 103 -0.62 -11.93 1.16
C GLU A 103 -1.39 -11.47 -0.08
N LEU A 104 -1.03 -12.01 -1.25
CA LEU A 104 -1.68 -11.66 -2.51
C LEU A 104 -3.07 -12.30 -2.62
N MET A 105 -4.06 -11.51 -3.01
CA MET A 105 -5.39 -12.00 -3.38
C MET A 105 -5.51 -12.13 -4.91
N TYR A 106 -5.70 -13.37 -5.38
CA TYR A 106 -5.89 -13.65 -6.81
C TYR A 106 -7.35 -13.36 -7.21
N ARG A 107 -7.66 -12.10 -7.54
CA ARG A 107 -9.00 -11.66 -7.99
C ARG A 107 -8.92 -10.96 -9.35
N GLY A 108 -10.01 -11.01 -10.12
CA GLY A 108 -10.11 -10.31 -11.40
C GLY A 108 -8.98 -10.67 -12.37
N ARG A 109 -8.34 -9.67 -12.98
CA ARG A 109 -7.22 -9.89 -13.93
C ARG A 109 -5.99 -10.52 -13.28
N THR A 110 -5.79 -10.33 -11.97
CA THR A 110 -4.69 -10.92 -11.21
C THR A 110 -4.80 -12.44 -11.19
N PHE A 111 -6.02 -12.98 -11.18
CA PHE A 111 -6.25 -14.43 -11.31
C PHE A 111 -5.58 -14.96 -12.58
N LEU A 112 -5.94 -14.41 -13.74
CA LEU A 112 -5.44 -14.88 -15.04
C LEU A 112 -3.92 -14.79 -15.18
N LYS A 113 -3.28 -13.80 -14.57
CA LYS A 113 -1.85 -13.55 -14.75
C LYS A 113 -0.96 -14.26 -13.73
N LEU A 114 -1.43 -14.42 -12.49
CA LEU A 114 -0.57 -14.81 -11.37
C LEU A 114 -0.91 -16.17 -10.77
N THR A 115 -2.06 -16.79 -11.08
CA THR A 115 -2.41 -18.09 -10.46
C THR A 115 -1.55 -19.26 -10.91
N GLU A 116 -0.87 -19.16 -12.06
CA GLU A 116 0.07 -20.19 -12.49
C GLU A 116 1.24 -20.32 -11.51
N ARG A 117 1.67 -19.20 -10.94
CA ARG A 117 2.76 -19.10 -9.95
C ARG A 117 2.28 -19.23 -8.50
N ALA A 118 0.97 -19.26 -8.28
CA ALA A 118 0.41 -19.41 -6.96
C ALA A 118 0.76 -20.77 -6.36
N ASN A 119 1.02 -20.80 -5.05
CA ASN A 119 1.13 -22.05 -4.33
C ASN A 119 -0.27 -22.71 -4.24
N LYS A 120 -0.48 -23.77 -5.03
CA LYS A 120 -1.76 -24.47 -5.15
C LYS A 120 -1.90 -25.49 -4.04
N LYS A 121 -3.12 -25.59 -3.49
CA LYS A 121 -3.50 -26.64 -2.55
C LYS A 121 -4.61 -27.51 -3.15
N PRO A 122 -4.68 -28.80 -2.79
CA PRO A 122 -5.81 -29.64 -3.16
C PRO A 122 -7.13 -29.04 -2.68
N TRP A 123 -8.18 -29.15 -3.51
CA TRP A 123 -9.49 -28.56 -3.20
C TRP A 123 -10.11 -29.11 -1.92
N HIS A 124 -9.80 -30.35 -1.54
CA HIS A 124 -10.33 -30.97 -0.32
C HIS A 124 -9.79 -30.34 0.98
N GLU A 125 -8.68 -29.60 0.93
CA GLU A 125 -8.17 -28.83 2.07
C GLU A 125 -8.93 -27.51 2.27
N PHE A 126 -9.78 -27.10 1.32
CA PHE A 126 -10.58 -25.89 1.40
C PHE A 126 -11.81 -26.09 2.27
N THR A 127 -11.61 -26.38 3.55
CA THR A 127 -12.66 -26.69 4.52
C THR A 127 -13.26 -25.45 5.19
N LYS A 128 -12.59 -24.29 5.06
CA LYS A 128 -13.07 -23.01 5.57
C LYS A 128 -12.60 -21.85 4.69
N CYS A 129 -13.42 -20.80 4.62
CA CYS A 129 -13.00 -19.55 4.01
C CYS A 129 -12.02 -18.84 4.95
N HIS A 130 -10.75 -18.76 4.54
CA HIS A 130 -9.69 -18.11 5.33
C HIS A 130 -9.67 -16.59 5.16
N MET A 131 -10.45 -16.06 4.20
CA MET A 131 -10.57 -14.64 3.91
C MET A 131 -11.89 -14.13 4.49
N LYS A 132 -11.88 -13.08 5.32
CA LYS A 132 -13.11 -12.43 5.78
C LYS A 132 -13.96 -12.06 4.56
N THR A 133 -15.20 -12.53 4.56
CA THR A 133 -16.24 -12.19 3.59
C THR A 133 -16.34 -10.67 3.46
N LEU A 134 -16.22 -10.15 2.24
CA LEU A 134 -16.93 -8.92 1.90
C LEU A 134 -18.41 -9.19 2.16
N PRO A 135 -19.20 -8.25 2.73
CA PRO A 135 -20.65 -8.37 2.72
C PRO A 135 -21.09 -8.28 1.26
N VAL A 136 -21.18 -9.42 0.60
CA VAL A 136 -22.01 -9.54 -0.60
C VAL A 136 -23.40 -9.82 -0.04
N GLU A 137 -24.25 -8.80 -0.04
CA GLU A 137 -25.68 -9.00 0.15
C GLU A 137 -26.11 -10.12 -0.79
N LYS A 138 -26.52 -11.23 -0.20
CA LYS A 138 -27.14 -12.33 -0.92
C LYS A 138 -28.53 -11.86 -1.33
N GLU A 139 -28.65 -11.27 -2.50
CA GLU A 139 -29.91 -11.29 -3.25
C GLU A 139 -29.73 -12.23 -4.43
N PHE A 140 -30.02 -13.51 -4.16
CA PHE A 140 -30.51 -14.42 -5.19
C PHE A 140 -31.90 -14.86 -4.71
N THR A 141 -32.92 -14.12 -5.15
CA THR A 141 -34.30 -14.62 -5.29
C THR A 141 -34.40 -15.55 -6.48
#